data_AF-A0A6B3CG33-F1
#
_entry.id   AF-A0A6B3CG33-F1
#
_cell.length_a   1.000
_cell.length_b   1.000
_cell.length_c   1.000
_cell.angle_alpha   90.00
_cell.angle_beta   90.00
_cell.angle_gamma   90.00
#
_symmetry.space_group_name_H-M   'P 1'
#
loop_
_entity.id
_entity.type
_entity.pdbx_description
1 polymer ?
#
loop_
_entity_poly.entity_id
_entity_poly.type
_entity_poly.pdbx_seq_one_letter_code
_entity_poly.pdbx_strand_id
1 'polypeptide(L)'
;VVATDKALTDVVAEGSVTATAASDHTVKADVRGLAPATDYWFRFSAGPTDSPVARTRTAPAHDAAVTGLRFGVVSCANWEAGYFSSYRHLAARGDLDAWLHLGDYIYEYGTGEYGTRGTVVRPHAPAHEILTLADYRTRHGRYKTDPDLQALHATAPVVAIWDDHEIANDTWSGGAENHTE
;
A
#
# COMPACT_ATOMS: atom_id res chain seq x y z
N VAL A 1 -17.42 4.76 -5.08
CA VAL A 1 -18.60 4.52 -4.21
C VAL A 1 -18.17 3.86 -2.92
N VAL A 2 -18.90 4.10 -1.83
CA VAL A 2 -18.70 3.51 -0.50
C VAL A 2 -20.06 3.03 0.03
N ALA A 3 -20.12 1.82 0.56
CA ALA A 3 -21.33 1.16 1.02
C ALA A 3 -21.13 0.42 2.36
N THR A 4 -22.21 0.13 3.07
CA THR A 4 -22.17 -0.66 4.32
C THR A 4 -22.10 -2.17 4.07
N ASP A 5 -22.23 -2.61 2.82
CA ASP A 5 -22.23 -4.02 2.44
C ASP A 5 -21.29 -4.29 1.25
N LYS A 6 -20.78 -5.53 1.18
CA LYS A 6 -19.83 -5.95 0.15
C LYS A 6 -20.40 -5.99 -1.27
N ALA A 7 -21.71 -6.18 -1.43
CA ALA A 7 -22.36 -6.17 -2.73
C ALA A 7 -22.58 -4.74 -3.25
N LEU A 8 -22.23 -3.71 -2.46
CA LEU A 8 -22.35 -2.30 -2.79
C LEU A 8 -23.79 -1.88 -3.09
N THR A 9 -24.74 -2.42 -2.32
CA THR A 9 -26.18 -2.15 -2.49
C THR A 9 -26.69 -1.02 -1.58
N ASP A 10 -26.12 -0.89 -0.39
CA ASP A 10 -26.42 0.15 0.60
C ASP A 10 -25.34 1.24 0.58
N VAL A 11 -25.39 2.08 -0.46
CA VAL A 11 -24.41 3.14 -0.72
C VAL A 11 -24.61 4.29 0.27
N VAL A 12 -23.54 4.63 0.99
CA VAL A 12 -23.52 5.74 1.97
C VAL A 12 -22.74 6.96 1.50
N ALA A 13 -21.86 6.79 0.50
CA ALA A 13 -21.15 7.90 -0.12
C ALA A 13 -20.76 7.57 -1.56
N GLU A 14 -20.82 8.59 -2.42
CA GLU A 14 -20.35 8.52 -3.80
C GLU A 14 -19.75 9.87 -4.22
N GLY A 15 -18.93 9.84 -5.26
CA GLY A 15 -18.24 11.02 -5.75
C GLY A 15 -17.31 10.68 -6.91
N SER A 16 -16.71 11.73 -7.48
CA SER A 16 -15.78 11.63 -8.59
C SER A 16 -14.52 12.47 -8.32
N VAL A 17 -13.39 12.02 -8.85
CA VAL A 17 -12.10 12.70 -8.79
C VAL A 17 -11.43 12.54 -10.15
N THR A 18 -10.85 13.62 -10.67
CA THR A 18 -10.08 13.58 -11.92
C THR A 18 -8.63 13.19 -11.64
N ALA A 19 -8.21 12.03 -12.14
CA ALA A 19 -6.81 11.62 -12.13
C ALA A 19 -6.06 12.21 -13.34
N THR A 20 -4.81 12.65 -13.15
CA THR A 20 -4.03 13.30 -14.22
C THR A 20 -2.69 12.60 -14.43
N ALA A 21 -2.07 12.80 -15.60
CA ALA A 21 -0.73 12.28 -15.87
C ALA A 21 0.32 12.81 -14.87
N ALA A 22 0.15 14.03 -14.36
CA ALA A 22 1.05 14.62 -13.36
C ALA A 22 1.10 13.80 -12.06
N SER A 23 0.01 13.12 -11.70
CA SER A 23 -0.09 12.25 -10.52
C SER A 23 0.02 10.75 -10.85
N ASP A 24 0.54 10.40 -12.03
CA ASP A 24 0.58 9.02 -12.52
C ASP A 24 -0.79 8.35 -12.52
N HIS A 25 -1.83 9.13 -12.81
CA HIS A 25 -3.24 8.73 -12.74
C HIS A 25 -3.68 8.12 -11.38
N THR A 26 -2.94 8.41 -10.31
CA THR A 26 -3.33 8.02 -8.94
C THR A 26 -4.50 8.86 -8.46
N VAL A 27 -5.49 8.20 -7.83
CA VAL A 27 -6.65 8.83 -7.19
C VAL A 27 -6.50 8.81 -5.67
N LYS A 28 -6.86 9.91 -5.03
CA LYS A 28 -7.03 10.01 -3.58
C LYS A 28 -8.41 10.61 -3.31
N ALA A 29 -9.20 9.95 -2.47
CA ALA A 29 -10.54 10.41 -2.08
C ALA A 29 -10.61 10.47 -0.56
N ASP A 30 -10.92 11.67 -0.03
CA ASP A 30 -11.13 11.89 1.39
C ASP A 30 -12.62 11.83 1.70
N VAL A 31 -13.08 10.67 2.18
CA VAL A 31 -14.50 10.39 2.44
C VAL A 31 -14.80 10.71 3.91
N ARG A 32 -15.70 11.68 4.12
CA ARG A 32 -16.08 12.19 5.45
C ARG A 32 -17.52 11.76 5.82
N GLY A 33 -17.89 11.95 7.07
CA GLY A 33 -19.26 11.70 7.57
C GLY A 33 -19.61 10.23 7.80
N LEU A 34 -18.62 9.34 7.79
CA LEU A 34 -18.80 7.92 8.08
C LEU A 34 -18.96 7.68 9.60
N ALA A 35 -19.75 6.65 9.95
CA ALA A 35 -19.92 6.24 11.34
C ALA A 35 -18.60 5.68 11.90
N PRO A 36 -18.28 5.90 13.19
CA PRO A 36 -17.08 5.35 13.82
C PRO A 36 -17.13 3.83 13.97
N ALA A 37 -15.97 3.18 14.11
CA ALA A 37 -15.82 1.73 14.33
C ALA A 37 -16.64 0.84 13.37
N THR A 38 -16.80 1.29 12.12
CA THR A 38 -17.70 0.67 11.14
C THR A 38 -16.91 0.19 9.92
N ASP A 39 -17.21 -1.03 9.47
CA ASP A 39 -16.68 -1.55 8.22
C ASP A 39 -17.45 -0.97 7.04
N TYR A 40 -16.72 -0.58 6.00
CA TYR A 40 -17.27 -0.11 4.75
C TYR A 40 -16.61 -0.82 3.58
N TRP A 41 -17.36 -1.00 2.50
CA TRP A 41 -16.86 -1.53 1.25
C TRP A 41 -16.87 -0.45 0.19
N PHE A 42 -15.82 -0.42 -0.63
CA PHE A 42 -15.68 0.61 -1.65
C PHE A 42 -15.08 0.04 -2.94
N ARG A 43 -15.33 0.77 -4.02
CA ARG A 43 -14.64 0.59 -5.31
C ARG A 43 -14.50 1.92 -6.03
N PHE A 44 -13.56 1.95 -6.96
CA PHE A 44 -13.42 3.00 -7.97
C PHE A 44 -13.88 2.46 -9.33
N SER A 45 -14.40 3.35 -10.16
CA SER A 45 -14.84 3.04 -11.53
C SER A 45 -14.29 4.10 -12.47
N ALA A 46 -13.80 3.66 -13.64
CA ALA A 46 -13.30 4.52 -14.70
C ALA A 46 -13.84 4.03 -16.05
N GLY A 47 -14.79 4.78 -16.63
CA GLY A 47 -15.51 4.34 -17.83
C GLY A 47 -16.23 2.99 -17.56
N PRO A 48 -16.03 1.95 -18.39
CA PRO A 48 -16.64 0.64 -18.21
C PRO A 48 -15.90 -0.26 -17.22
N THR A 49 -14.79 0.19 -16.62
CA THR A 49 -13.92 -0.65 -15.79
C THR A 49 -14.11 -0.34 -14.32
N ASP A 50 -14.37 -1.39 -13.54
CA ASP A 50 -14.45 -1.34 -12.08
C ASP A 50 -13.18 -1.91 -11.44
N SER A 51 -12.73 -1.30 -10.34
CA SER A 51 -11.74 -1.93 -9.47
C SER A 51 -12.34 -3.13 -8.73
N PRO A 52 -11.50 -4.04 -8.18
CA PRO A 52 -11.96 -4.95 -7.14
C PRO A 52 -12.62 -4.18 -5.99
N VAL A 53 -13.60 -4.82 -5.33
CA VAL A 53 -14.20 -4.28 -4.11
C VAL A 53 -13.24 -4.49 -2.95
N ALA A 54 -12.94 -3.43 -2.23
CA ALA A 54 -12.08 -3.42 -1.04
C ALA A 54 -12.88 -3.06 0.21
N ARG A 55 -12.37 -3.46 1.38
CA ARG A 55 -12.91 -3.10 2.70
C ARG A 55 -12.01 -2.06 3.36
N THR A 56 -12.61 -1.11 4.06
CA THR A 56 -11.96 -0.23 5.03
C THR A 56 -12.73 -0.26 6.35
N ARG A 57 -12.15 0.30 7.40
CA ARG A 57 -12.77 0.44 8.73
C ARG A 57 -12.47 1.82 9.27
N THR A 58 -13.48 2.51 9.78
CA THR A 58 -13.29 3.78 10.48
C THR A 58 -12.77 3.54 11.89
N ALA A 59 -11.94 4.45 12.39
CA ALA A 59 -11.49 4.41 13.78
C ALA A 59 -12.69 4.51 14.76
N PRO A 60 -12.56 4.00 15.99
CA PRO A 60 -13.51 4.28 17.05
C PRO A 60 -13.70 5.78 17.29
N ALA A 61 -14.85 6.16 17.87
CA ALA A 61 -15.07 7.54 18.28
C ALA A 61 -14.01 7.97 19.31
N HIS A 62 -13.66 9.25 19.31
CA HIS A 62 -12.59 9.80 20.16
C HIS A 62 -12.78 9.56 21.68
N ASP A 63 -14.03 9.37 22.11
CA ASP A 63 -14.50 9.17 23.48
C ASP A 63 -14.94 7.72 23.75
N ALA A 64 -14.76 6.81 22.78
CA ALA A 64 -15.13 5.43 22.93
C ALA A 64 -14.20 4.70 23.90
N ALA A 65 -14.78 3.91 24.81
CA ALA A 65 -14.03 2.96 25.62
C ALA A 65 -13.60 1.75 24.75
N VAL A 66 -12.40 1.80 24.19
CA VAL A 66 -11.85 0.74 23.33
C VAL A 66 -11.24 -0.37 24.18
N THR A 67 -11.77 -1.59 24.06
CA THR A 67 -11.30 -2.76 24.81
C THR A 67 -10.09 -3.46 24.18
N GLY A 68 -9.81 -3.19 22.90
CA GLY A 68 -8.64 -3.69 22.20
C GLY A 68 -8.60 -3.21 20.74
N LEU A 69 -7.39 -3.20 20.17
CA LEU A 69 -7.14 -2.97 18.76
C LEU A 69 -6.23 -4.06 18.23
N ARG A 70 -6.40 -4.44 16.97
CA ARG A 70 -5.55 -5.41 16.31
C ARG A 70 -4.93 -4.85 15.06
N PHE A 71 -3.61 -4.83 15.05
CA PHE A 71 -2.81 -4.40 13.92
C PHE A 71 -1.99 -5.55 13.36
N GLY A 72 -1.96 -5.68 12.03
CA GLY A 72 -0.85 -6.33 11.34
C GLY A 72 0.32 -5.36 11.28
N VAL A 73 1.55 -5.83 11.43
CA VAL A 73 2.75 -4.96 11.35
C VAL A 73 3.76 -5.61 10.41
N VAL A 74 4.22 -4.84 9.43
CA VAL A 74 5.21 -5.24 8.43
C VAL A 74 6.17 -4.09 8.11
N SER A 75 7.36 -4.44 7.66
CA SER A 75 8.37 -3.54 7.08
C SER A 75 9.29 -4.37 6.17
N CYS A 76 10.25 -3.72 5.51
CA CYS A 76 11.34 -4.37 4.77
C CYS A 76 10.85 -5.34 3.69
N ALA A 77 10.07 -4.81 2.75
CA ALA A 77 9.34 -5.56 1.74
C ALA A 77 10.18 -5.92 0.50
N ASN A 78 11.45 -6.28 0.64
CA ASN A 78 12.35 -6.45 -0.52
C ASN A 78 11.78 -7.43 -1.56
N TRP A 79 11.47 -6.90 -2.75
CA TRP A 79 10.83 -7.65 -3.82
C TRP A 79 11.69 -8.80 -4.37
N GLU A 80 13.01 -8.60 -4.47
CA GLU A 80 13.91 -9.61 -5.02
C GLU A 80 14.25 -10.70 -4.00
N ALA A 81 14.08 -10.41 -2.70
CA ALA A 81 14.39 -11.31 -1.60
C ALA A 81 13.39 -12.47 -1.43
N GLY A 82 12.19 -12.37 -2.00
CA GLY A 82 11.19 -13.43 -1.89
C GLY A 82 9.79 -13.01 -2.30
N TYR A 83 8.83 -13.90 -2.07
CA TYR A 83 7.40 -13.65 -2.27
C TYR A 83 6.74 -13.11 -1.00
N PHE A 84 5.69 -12.32 -1.16
CA PHE A 84 4.98 -11.62 -0.09
C PHE A 84 4.00 -12.53 0.70
N SER A 85 4.43 -13.75 1.01
CA SER A 85 3.65 -14.73 1.77
C SER A 85 3.18 -14.22 3.14
N SER A 86 3.96 -13.37 3.82
CA SER A 86 3.54 -12.70 5.07
C SER A 86 2.28 -11.85 4.88
N TYR A 87 2.18 -11.13 3.76
CA TYR A 87 1.01 -10.31 3.41
C TYR A 87 -0.22 -11.19 3.17
N ARG A 88 -0.05 -12.36 2.52
CA ARG A 88 -1.11 -13.36 2.37
C ARG A 88 -1.68 -13.82 3.70
N HIS A 89 -0.81 -14.11 4.67
CA HIS A 89 -1.24 -14.55 5.99
C HIS A 89 -1.95 -13.45 6.78
N LEU A 90 -1.51 -12.20 6.65
CA LEU A 90 -2.24 -11.06 7.23
C LEU A 90 -3.60 -10.85 6.56
N ALA A 91 -3.68 -10.93 5.22
CA ALA A 91 -4.94 -10.80 4.49
C ALA A 91 -5.96 -11.88 4.89
N ALA A 92 -5.50 -13.08 5.27
CA ALA A 92 -6.36 -14.17 5.70
C ALA A 92 -6.95 -14.03 7.11
N ARG A 93 -6.49 -13.06 7.92
CA ARG A 93 -6.91 -12.94 9.33
C ARG A 93 -8.37 -12.53 9.52
N GLY A 94 -8.89 -11.62 8.69
CA GLY A 94 -10.27 -11.10 8.77
C GLY A 94 -10.60 -10.22 9.99
N ASP A 95 -9.73 -10.13 10.99
CA ASP A 95 -9.97 -9.46 12.28
C ASP A 95 -9.03 -8.29 12.59
N LEU A 96 -8.35 -7.77 11.55
CA LEU A 96 -7.49 -6.58 11.64
C LEU A 96 -8.34 -5.30 11.61
N ASP A 97 -8.05 -4.38 12.53
CA ASP A 97 -8.59 -3.01 12.50
C ASP A 97 -7.84 -2.15 11.47
N ALA A 98 -6.53 -2.34 11.37
CA ALA A 98 -5.66 -1.78 10.33
C ALA A 98 -4.39 -2.63 10.21
N TRP A 99 -3.50 -2.27 9.29
CA TRP A 99 -2.13 -2.77 9.27
C TRP A 99 -1.15 -1.62 9.10
N LEU A 100 0.02 -1.77 9.73
CA LEU A 100 1.09 -0.79 9.75
C LEU A 100 2.19 -1.23 8.79
N HIS A 101 2.60 -0.32 7.91
CA HIS A 101 3.86 -0.46 7.17
C HIS A 101 4.87 0.52 7.76
N LEU A 102 5.96 0.00 8.33
CA LEU A 102 6.96 0.77 9.07
C LEU A 102 8.22 1.02 8.25
N GLY A 103 8.06 1.43 6.99
CA GLY A 103 9.18 1.71 6.09
C GLY A 103 9.67 0.52 5.26
N ASP A 104 10.52 0.83 4.29
CA ASP A 104 11.05 -0.07 3.27
C ASP A 104 9.94 -0.77 2.47
N TYR A 105 8.90 -0.03 2.10
CA TYR A 105 7.83 -0.50 1.23
C TYR A 105 8.37 -0.85 -0.16
N ILE A 106 9.38 -0.11 -0.61
CA ILE A 106 10.17 -0.40 -1.80
C ILE A 106 11.65 -0.36 -1.43
N TYR A 107 12.49 -0.85 -2.35
CA TYR A 107 13.93 -0.69 -2.34
C TYR A 107 14.33 -0.02 -3.65
N GLU A 108 15.41 0.75 -3.65
CA GLU A 108 15.90 1.62 -4.72
C GLU A 108 16.86 0.92 -5.69
N TYR A 109 17.58 -0.09 -5.22
CA TYR A 109 18.64 -0.80 -5.93
C TYR A 109 18.29 -1.30 -7.35
N GLY A 110 19.34 -1.52 -8.15
CA GLY A 110 19.28 -2.32 -9.36
C GLY A 110 19.06 -3.81 -9.07
N THR A 111 18.64 -4.54 -10.11
CA THR A 111 18.41 -5.99 -10.03
C THR A 111 19.71 -6.71 -9.70
N GLY A 112 19.69 -7.53 -8.64
CA GLY A 112 20.82 -8.34 -8.21
C GLY A 112 21.82 -7.64 -7.29
N GLU A 113 21.64 -6.34 -7.02
CA GLU A 113 22.52 -5.58 -6.13
C GLU A 113 22.21 -5.84 -4.65
N TYR A 114 20.94 -6.00 -4.31
CA TYR A 114 20.48 -6.25 -2.93
C TYR A 114 19.56 -7.49 -2.83
N GLY A 115 20.00 -8.59 -3.42
CA GLY A 115 19.29 -9.88 -3.36
C GLY A 115 19.58 -10.68 -2.09
N THR A 116 18.66 -11.57 -1.70
CA THR A 116 18.90 -12.47 -0.57
C THR A 116 19.83 -13.62 -0.96
N ARG A 117 20.96 -13.75 -0.26
CA ARG A 117 21.95 -14.83 -0.46
C ARG A 117 22.44 -14.93 -1.91
N GLY A 118 22.61 -13.78 -2.59
CA GLY A 118 23.05 -13.72 -3.99
C GLY A 118 22.05 -14.30 -4.99
N THR A 119 20.77 -14.46 -4.61
CA THR A 119 19.71 -14.95 -5.48
C THR A 119 18.71 -13.84 -5.78
N VAL A 120 18.37 -13.67 -7.06
CA VAL A 120 17.26 -12.83 -7.52
C VAL A 120 16.03 -13.72 -7.66
N VAL A 121 15.12 -13.71 -6.68
CA VAL A 121 13.87 -14.49 -6.74
C VAL A 121 12.91 -13.88 -7.76
N ARG A 122 12.84 -12.54 -7.77
CA ARG A 122 12.01 -11.76 -8.69
C ARG A 122 12.80 -10.52 -9.10
N PRO A 123 13.06 -10.29 -10.40
CA PRO A 123 13.79 -9.10 -10.82
C PRO A 123 12.95 -7.83 -10.59
N HIS A 124 13.63 -6.74 -10.25
CA HIS A 124 13.07 -5.40 -10.19
C HIS A 124 12.66 -4.88 -11.58
N ALA A 125 11.81 -3.86 -11.55
CA ALA A 125 11.49 -3.01 -12.68
C ALA A 125 11.45 -1.55 -12.19
N PRO A 126 12.20 -0.61 -12.78
CA PRO A 126 13.24 -0.87 -13.79
C PRO A 126 14.41 -1.69 -13.18
N ALA A 127 15.28 -2.22 -14.04
CA ALA A 127 16.35 -3.12 -13.61
C ALA A 127 17.60 -2.40 -13.07
N HIS A 128 17.69 -1.08 -13.26
CA HIS A 128 18.71 -0.21 -12.66
C HIS A 128 18.22 0.41 -11.34
N GLU A 129 19.15 1.04 -10.61
CA GLU A 129 18.86 1.87 -9.43
C GLU A 129 17.90 3.01 -9.78
N ILE A 130 16.91 3.29 -8.93
CA ILE A 130 15.84 4.25 -9.26
C ILE A 130 16.19 5.67 -8.84
N LEU A 131 16.25 6.58 -9.80
CA LEU A 131 16.74 7.95 -9.55
C LEU A 131 15.70 8.99 -9.93
N THR A 132 15.02 8.76 -11.04
CA THR A 132 14.03 9.70 -11.56
C THR A 132 12.66 9.42 -10.99
N LEU A 133 11.78 10.42 -11.01
CA LEU A 133 10.37 10.24 -10.64
C LEU A 133 9.69 9.09 -11.42
N ALA A 134 10.08 8.88 -12.68
CA ALA A 134 9.54 7.78 -13.49
C ALA A 134 10.03 6.39 -13.00
N ASP A 135 11.28 6.31 -12.53
CA ASP A 135 11.83 5.07 -11.97
C ASP A 135 11.12 4.71 -10.67
N TYR A 136 10.97 5.67 -9.74
CA TYR A 136 10.24 5.46 -8.48
C TYR A 136 8.78 5.07 -8.70
N ARG A 137 8.09 5.70 -9.64
CA ARG A 137 6.71 5.32 -10.02
C ARG A 137 6.65 3.89 -10.54
N THR A 138 7.58 3.53 -11.42
CA THR A 138 7.68 2.17 -11.95
C THR A 138 7.96 1.15 -10.86
N ARG A 139 8.88 1.45 -9.92
CA ARG A 139 9.19 0.57 -8.78
C ARG A 139 8.00 0.39 -7.85
N HIS A 140 7.33 1.48 -7.48
CA HIS A 140 6.11 1.41 -6.68
C HIS A 140 5.01 0.62 -7.39
N GLY A 141 4.81 0.85 -8.69
CA GLY A 141 3.87 0.11 -9.51
C GLY A 141 4.19 -1.38 -9.51
N ARG A 142 5.46 -1.75 -9.70
CA ARG A 142 5.94 -3.13 -9.67
C ARG A 142 5.61 -3.83 -8.36
N TYR A 143 5.94 -3.24 -7.22
CA TYR A 143 5.65 -3.83 -5.91
C TYR A 143 4.14 -4.01 -5.71
N LYS A 144 3.33 -3.02 -6.14
CA LYS A 144 1.86 -3.08 -6.07
C LYS A 144 1.22 -4.03 -7.09
N THR A 145 2.00 -4.73 -7.94
CA THR A 145 1.50 -5.85 -8.75
C THR A 145 1.46 -7.18 -8.02
N ASP A 146 2.07 -7.28 -6.82
CA ASP A 146 2.02 -8.51 -6.04
C ASP A 146 0.59 -8.81 -5.57
N PRO A 147 0.05 -10.01 -5.86
CA PRO A 147 -1.34 -10.36 -5.52
C PRO A 147 -1.59 -10.46 -4.01
N ASP A 148 -0.59 -10.88 -3.22
CA ASP A 148 -0.73 -10.99 -1.76
C ASP A 148 -0.72 -9.59 -1.12
N LEU A 149 0.06 -8.65 -1.66
CA LEU A 149 0.02 -7.24 -1.25
C LEU A 149 -1.30 -6.57 -1.63
N GLN A 150 -1.80 -6.80 -2.85
CA GLN A 150 -3.11 -6.30 -3.29
C GLN A 150 -4.23 -6.85 -2.39
N ALA A 151 -4.18 -8.13 -2.03
CA ALA A 151 -5.16 -8.75 -1.14
C ALA A 151 -5.17 -8.10 0.26
N LEU A 152 -4.00 -7.80 0.83
CA LEU A 152 -3.92 -7.13 2.13
C LEU A 152 -4.49 -5.70 2.07
N HIS A 153 -4.10 -4.92 1.06
CA HIS A 153 -4.66 -3.58 0.83
C HIS A 153 -6.18 -3.59 0.66
N ALA A 154 -6.74 -4.64 0.06
CA ALA A 154 -8.18 -4.77 -0.12
C ALA A 154 -8.94 -5.22 1.13
N THR A 155 -8.25 -5.68 2.19
CA THR A 155 -8.90 -6.32 3.36
C THR A 155 -9.01 -5.40 4.58
N ALA A 156 -8.03 -4.52 4.78
CA ALA A 156 -7.97 -3.63 5.94
C ALA A 156 -7.25 -2.32 5.59
N PRO A 157 -7.57 -1.20 6.27
CA PRO A 157 -6.90 0.07 6.04
C PRO A 157 -5.41 -0.02 6.41
N VAL A 158 -4.57 0.64 5.63
CA VAL A 158 -3.13 0.76 5.88
C VAL A 158 -2.82 2.09 6.56
N VAL A 159 -1.96 2.07 7.57
CA VAL A 159 -1.26 3.25 8.09
C VAL A 159 0.21 3.06 7.78
N ALA A 160 0.75 3.88 6.89
CA ALA A 160 2.11 3.73 6.39
C ALA A 160 2.99 4.92 6.79
N ILE A 161 4.23 4.61 7.12
CA ILE A 161 5.34 5.55 7.20
C ILE A 161 6.50 4.98 6.36
N TRP A 162 7.30 5.85 5.77
CA TRP A 162 8.53 5.50 5.06
C TRP A 162 9.68 5.29 6.05
N ASP A 163 10.75 4.65 5.56
CA ASP A 163 12.11 4.70 6.11
C ASP A 163 13.05 5.17 4.99
N ASP A 164 14.31 4.76 5.02
CA ASP A 164 15.37 5.20 4.11
C ASP A 164 15.21 4.63 2.69
N HIS A 165 14.86 3.36 2.52
CA HIS A 165 14.78 2.71 1.19
C HIS A 165 13.61 3.18 0.31
N GLU A 166 12.67 3.97 0.82
CA GLU A 166 11.77 4.77 -0.02
C GLU A 166 12.49 5.86 -0.81
N ILE A 167 13.72 6.18 -0.41
CA ILE A 167 14.61 7.16 -1.03
C ILE A 167 15.91 6.45 -1.41
N ALA A 168 16.82 6.22 -0.47
CA ALA A 168 18.13 5.60 -0.62
C ALA A 168 18.63 5.08 0.73
N ASN A 169 19.39 3.99 0.71
CA ASN A 169 19.98 3.37 1.89
C ASN A 169 20.69 4.39 2.79
N ASP A 170 20.41 4.32 4.09
CA ASP A 170 20.96 5.18 5.14
C ASP A 170 20.86 6.69 4.83
N THR A 171 19.80 7.13 4.16
CA THR A 171 19.63 8.55 3.85
C THR A 171 19.41 9.41 5.09
N TRP A 172 20.08 10.56 5.12
CA TRP A 172 19.91 11.60 6.13
C TRP A 172 20.22 12.97 5.53
N SER A 173 20.11 14.03 6.32
CA SER A 173 20.27 15.41 5.84
C SER A 173 21.64 15.75 5.22
N GLY A 174 22.65 14.88 5.36
CA GLY A 174 24.00 15.07 4.82
C GLY A 174 24.43 14.07 3.76
N GLY A 175 23.58 13.12 3.35
CA GLY A 175 23.89 12.15 2.30
C GLY A 175 23.10 10.85 2.42
N ALA A 176 23.50 9.87 1.62
CA ALA A 176 23.03 8.48 1.63
C ALA A 176 24.17 7.57 1.13
N GLU A 177 24.06 6.25 1.33
CA GLU A 177 25.03 5.30 0.75
C GLU A 177 24.80 5.08 -0.75
N ASN A 178 23.55 5.25 -1.19
CA ASN A 178 23.10 5.17 -2.58
C ASN A 178 22.81 6.57 -3.14
N HIS A 179 22.54 6.66 -4.45
CA HIS A 179 22.27 7.93 -5.15
C HIS A 179 23.42 8.96 -5.08
N THR A 180 24.66 8.50 -5.28
CA THR A 180 25.87 9.33 -5.19
C THR A 180 26.33 9.96 -6.52
N GLU A 181 25.50 9.91 -7.56
CA GLU A 181 25.84 10.37 -8.92
C GLU A 181 25.64 11.87 -9.19
#